data_AF-A0A084DGF0-F1
#
_entry.id   AF-A0A084DGF0-F1
#
_cell.length_a   1.000
_cell.length_b   1.000
_cell.length_c   1.000
_cell.angle_alpha   90.00
_cell.angle_beta   90.00
_cell.angle_gamma   90.00
#
_symmetry.space_group_name_H-M   'P 1'
#
loop_
_entity.id
_entity.type
_entity.pdbx_description
1 polymer ?
#
loop_
_entity_poly.entity_id
_entity_poly.type
_entity_poly.pdbx_seq_one_letter_code
_entity_poly.pdbx_strand_id
1 'polypeptide(L)'
;MDLYHRRSEGEIVRQAVELNVIKCAVKTAISRLAFEACLKIGLAEAMAENPGLIPILHISAHGNQFGIQLSDGYVMSWQELKDFLKPVNAALQGLLILCMSSCEGYSGIRMAMHTDESDLPYFALIGCGSKPTWGETAVAYATFYHQMARGEHISEAVRAMCVASGNNLFFLEHAQESRRAYLEYMQTFDAAQAQSSMESIVSDECPTRRDELKGHSEISTDRGE
;
A
#
# COMPACT_ATOMS: atom_id res chain seq x y z
N MET A 1 9.71 3.17 -11.73
CA MET A 1 10.81 2.25 -12.09
C MET A 1 11.52 2.85 -13.28
N ASP A 2 12.80 3.15 -13.16
CA ASP A 2 13.58 3.67 -14.29
C ASP A 2 14.03 2.48 -15.16
N LEU A 3 13.16 2.11 -16.09
CA LEU A 3 13.42 1.06 -17.09
C LEU A 3 14.63 1.41 -17.98
N TYR A 4 15.00 2.69 -18.06
CA TYR A 4 16.03 3.19 -18.98
C TYR A 4 17.44 3.05 -18.42
N HIS A 5 17.62 3.19 -17.11
CA HIS A 5 18.94 3.13 -16.47
C HIS A 5 19.30 1.78 -15.82
N ARG A 6 18.46 0.74 -15.94
CA ARG A 6 18.65 -0.60 -15.36
C ARG A 6 19.01 -0.60 -13.86
N ARG A 7 18.71 0.50 -13.16
CA ARG A 7 18.84 0.59 -11.70
C ARG A 7 17.47 0.31 -11.11
N SER A 8 17.15 -0.97 -10.99
CA SER A 8 15.92 -1.40 -10.34
C SER A 8 16.26 -2.17 -9.07
N GLU A 9 15.64 -1.79 -7.96
CA GLU A 9 15.66 -2.59 -6.73
C GLU A 9 15.22 -4.03 -7.00
N GLY A 10 14.25 -4.23 -7.90
CA GLY A 10 13.73 -5.54 -8.27
C GLY A 10 14.83 -6.53 -8.68
N GLU A 11 15.88 -6.10 -9.38
CA GLU A 11 17.00 -6.99 -9.73
C GLU A 11 17.84 -7.39 -8.51
N ILE A 12 18.11 -6.45 -7.59
CA ILE A 12 18.90 -6.72 -6.37
C ILE A 12 18.11 -7.65 -5.44
N VAL A 13 16.84 -7.34 -5.22
CA VAL A 13 15.96 -8.17 -4.40
C VAL A 13 15.82 -9.55 -5.02
N ARG A 14 15.64 -9.66 -6.34
CA ARG A 14 15.59 -10.95 -7.05
C ARG A 14 16.87 -11.77 -6.82
N GLN A 15 18.03 -11.17 -6.96
CA GLN A 15 19.30 -11.87 -6.70
C GLN A 15 19.41 -12.33 -5.24
N ALA A 16 18.99 -11.48 -4.28
CA ALA A 16 19.01 -11.83 -2.87
C ALA A 16 18.06 -13.00 -2.54
N VAL A 17 16.84 -13.00 -3.08
CA VAL A 17 15.88 -14.11 -2.85
C VAL A 17 16.37 -15.41 -3.50
N GLU A 18 16.96 -15.34 -4.70
CA GLU A 18 17.52 -16.51 -5.39
C GLU A 18 18.71 -17.11 -4.63
N LEU A 19 19.59 -16.29 -4.07
CA LEU A 19 20.69 -16.76 -3.22
C LEU A 19 20.20 -17.46 -1.95
N ASN A 20 19.03 -17.09 -1.45
CA ASN A 20 18.37 -17.73 -0.32
C ASN A 20 17.47 -18.91 -0.76
N VAL A 21 17.53 -19.32 -2.03
CA VAL A 21 16.73 -20.43 -2.61
C VAL A 21 15.21 -20.20 -2.49
N ILE A 22 14.80 -18.94 -2.37
CA ILE A 22 13.39 -18.55 -2.40
C ILE A 22 12.95 -18.51 -3.86
N LYS A 23 11.86 -19.21 -4.17
CA LYS A 23 11.24 -19.16 -5.50
C LYS A 23 10.64 -17.78 -5.74
N CYS A 24 11.02 -17.15 -6.85
CA CYS A 24 10.63 -15.78 -7.17
C CYS A 24 10.18 -15.68 -8.62
N ALA A 25 9.05 -15.03 -8.83
CA ALA A 25 8.58 -14.59 -10.15
C ALA A 25 8.58 -13.06 -10.17
N VAL A 26 9.15 -12.46 -11.22
CA VAL A 26 9.17 -11.00 -11.41
C VAL A 26 8.34 -10.66 -12.63
N LYS A 27 7.42 -9.71 -12.47
CA LYS A 27 6.58 -9.20 -13.56
C LYS A 27 6.63 -7.68 -13.55
N THR A 28 6.67 -7.07 -14.73
CA THR A 28 6.68 -5.61 -14.89
C THR A 28 5.29 -5.13 -15.28
N ALA A 29 4.68 -4.29 -14.44
CA ALA A 29 3.39 -3.69 -14.70
C ALA A 29 3.54 -2.22 -15.11
N ILE A 30 3.43 -1.94 -16.41
CA ILE A 30 3.60 -0.58 -16.96
C ILE A 30 2.31 0.23 -16.86
N SER A 31 1.16 -0.42 -17.05
CA SER A 31 -0.18 0.19 -17.06
C SER A 31 -1.14 -0.54 -16.13
N ARG A 32 -2.31 0.06 -15.87
CA ARG A 32 -3.36 -0.57 -15.03
C ARG A 32 -3.73 -1.97 -15.54
N LEU A 33 -3.91 -2.13 -16.84
CA LEU A 33 -4.24 -3.44 -17.44
C LEU A 33 -3.11 -4.46 -17.22
N ALA A 34 -1.85 -4.02 -17.39
CA ALA A 34 -0.70 -4.89 -17.13
C ALA A 34 -0.61 -5.27 -15.65
N PHE A 35 -0.89 -4.34 -14.74
CA PHE A 35 -0.92 -4.60 -13.29
C PHE A 35 -2.00 -5.64 -12.94
N GLU A 36 -3.20 -5.47 -13.46
CA GLU A 36 -4.30 -6.43 -13.29
C GLU A 36 -3.92 -7.82 -13.84
N ALA A 37 -3.32 -7.89 -15.03
CA ALA A 37 -2.85 -9.14 -15.60
C ALA A 37 -1.75 -9.81 -14.75
N CYS A 38 -0.82 -9.03 -14.19
CA CYS A 38 0.21 -9.55 -13.30
C CYS A 38 -0.39 -10.19 -12.03
N LEU A 39 -1.41 -9.56 -11.44
CA LEU A 39 -2.06 -10.09 -10.23
C LEU A 39 -2.97 -11.29 -10.53
N LYS A 40 -3.78 -11.24 -11.59
CA LYS A 40 -4.77 -12.30 -11.86
C LYS A 40 -4.17 -13.52 -12.55
N ILE A 41 -3.33 -13.28 -13.56
CA ILE A 41 -2.75 -14.34 -14.39
C ILE A 41 -1.36 -14.68 -13.86
N GLY A 42 -0.50 -13.68 -13.71
CA GLY A 42 0.89 -13.88 -13.33
C GLY A 42 1.08 -14.55 -11.96
N LEU A 43 0.26 -14.20 -10.97
CA LEU A 43 0.30 -14.83 -9.65
C LEU A 43 -0.17 -16.29 -9.70
N ALA A 44 -1.25 -16.57 -10.44
CA ALA A 44 -1.78 -17.92 -10.59
C ALA A 44 -0.78 -18.85 -11.30
N GLU A 45 -0.14 -18.37 -12.37
CA GLU A 45 0.95 -19.07 -13.05
C GLU A 45 2.11 -19.37 -12.08
N ALA A 46 2.58 -18.36 -11.35
CA ALA A 46 3.69 -18.52 -10.40
C ALA A 46 3.37 -19.53 -9.29
N MET A 47 2.13 -19.56 -8.80
CA MET A 47 1.68 -20.55 -7.82
C MET A 47 1.56 -21.95 -8.42
N ALA A 48 1.11 -22.08 -9.68
CA ALA A 48 1.03 -23.36 -10.37
C ALA A 48 2.43 -23.99 -10.58
N GLU A 49 3.44 -23.16 -10.85
CA GLU A 49 4.85 -23.60 -10.95
C GLU A 49 5.46 -23.97 -9.59
N ASN A 50 4.87 -23.51 -8.49
CA ASN A 50 5.38 -23.70 -7.13
C ASN A 50 4.28 -24.24 -6.19
N PRO A 51 3.75 -25.45 -6.44
CA PRO A 51 2.61 -25.98 -5.72
C PRO A 51 2.90 -26.11 -4.22
N GLY A 52 1.93 -25.71 -3.39
CA GLY A 52 2.02 -25.78 -1.93
C GLY A 52 2.73 -24.60 -1.27
N LEU A 53 3.25 -23.63 -2.03
CA LEU A 53 3.81 -22.40 -1.48
C LEU A 53 2.78 -21.26 -1.47
N ILE A 54 2.78 -20.49 -0.39
CA ILE A 54 1.99 -19.25 -0.26
C ILE A 54 2.90 -18.07 -0.63
N PRO A 55 2.51 -17.22 -1.59
CA PRO A 55 3.36 -16.13 -2.07
C PRO A 55 3.37 -14.94 -1.09
N ILE A 56 4.53 -14.29 -1.01
CA ILE A 56 4.65 -12.90 -0.51
C ILE A 56 4.60 -11.99 -1.74
N LEU A 57 3.68 -11.03 -1.76
CA LEU A 57 3.57 -10.07 -2.86
C LEU A 57 4.45 -8.85 -2.59
N HIS A 58 5.42 -8.61 -3.47
CA HIS A 58 6.29 -7.43 -3.40
C HIS A 58 5.94 -6.46 -4.53
N ILE A 59 5.59 -5.22 -4.18
CA ILE A 59 5.33 -4.14 -5.12
C ILE A 59 6.44 -3.10 -5.00
N SER A 60 7.27 -2.99 -6.04
CA SER A 60 8.29 -1.95 -6.17
C SER A 60 7.80 -0.89 -7.15
N ALA A 61 7.40 0.28 -6.65
CA ALA A 61 6.81 1.35 -7.46
C ALA A 61 7.13 2.74 -6.91
N HIS A 62 6.89 3.78 -7.72
CA HIS A 62 6.72 5.12 -7.14
C HIS A 62 5.44 5.13 -6.31
N GLY A 63 5.41 5.98 -5.29
CA GLY A 63 4.25 6.09 -4.42
C GLY A 63 4.20 7.41 -3.69
N ASN A 64 3.05 7.64 -3.07
CA ASN A 64 2.82 8.74 -2.14
C ASN A 64 1.72 8.34 -1.15
N GLN A 65 1.34 9.26 -0.28
CA GLN A 65 0.27 9.04 0.70
C GLN A 65 -1.10 8.63 0.12
N PHE A 66 -1.35 8.80 -1.19
CA PHE A 66 -2.62 8.51 -1.85
C PHE A 66 -2.64 7.23 -2.68
N GLY A 67 -1.48 6.68 -3.05
CA GLY A 67 -1.40 5.49 -3.89
C GLY A 67 -0.02 5.21 -4.47
N ILE A 68 0.00 4.32 -5.46
CA ILE A 68 1.19 3.98 -6.25
C ILE A 68 1.07 4.55 -7.66
N GLN A 69 2.20 4.87 -8.27
CA GLN A 69 2.26 5.31 -9.67
C GLN A 69 2.94 4.25 -10.54
N LEU A 70 2.26 3.88 -11.63
CA LEU A 70 2.75 2.96 -12.65
C LEU A 70 3.65 3.69 -13.67
N SER A 71 4.36 2.92 -14.49
CA SER A 71 5.36 3.49 -15.42
C SER A 71 4.75 4.35 -16.54
N ASP A 72 3.48 4.17 -16.89
CA ASP A 72 2.74 5.04 -17.83
C ASP A 72 2.25 6.34 -17.19
N GLY A 73 2.55 6.57 -15.91
CA GLY A 73 2.12 7.75 -15.15
C GLY A 73 0.76 7.58 -14.48
N TYR A 74 0.04 6.48 -14.72
CA TYR A 74 -1.22 6.18 -14.04
C TYR A 74 -1.02 6.10 -12.53
N VAL A 75 -1.82 6.86 -11.78
CA VAL A 75 -1.82 6.84 -10.31
C VAL A 75 -2.95 5.94 -9.84
N MET A 76 -2.58 4.76 -9.35
CA MET A 76 -3.50 3.81 -8.73
C MET A 76 -3.68 4.18 -7.26
N SER A 77 -4.89 4.59 -6.89
CA SER A 77 -5.21 4.94 -5.50
C SER A 77 -5.13 3.72 -4.59
N TRP A 78 -4.98 3.95 -3.27
CA TRP A 78 -5.09 2.87 -2.29
C TRP A 78 -6.43 2.12 -2.37
N GLN A 79 -7.54 2.83 -2.61
CA GLN A 79 -8.85 2.20 -2.76
C GLN A 79 -8.89 1.28 -3.99
N GLU A 80 -8.31 1.70 -5.11
CA GLU A 80 -8.25 0.86 -6.31
C GLU A 80 -7.34 -0.36 -6.10
N LEU A 81 -6.19 -0.18 -5.44
CA LEU A 81 -5.30 -1.29 -5.09
C LEU A 81 -5.99 -2.28 -4.14
N LYS A 82 -6.78 -1.80 -3.16
CA LYS A 82 -7.62 -2.63 -2.30
C LYS A 82 -8.54 -3.54 -3.13
N ASP A 83 -9.20 -2.99 -4.14
CA ASP A 83 -10.14 -3.74 -4.97
C ASP A 83 -9.44 -4.83 -5.79
N PHE A 84 -8.19 -4.62 -6.19
CA PHE A 84 -7.38 -5.66 -6.82
C PHE A 84 -6.87 -6.72 -5.84
N LEU A 85 -6.51 -6.33 -4.61
CA LEU A 85 -5.89 -7.23 -3.64
C LEU A 85 -6.90 -8.09 -2.86
N LYS A 86 -8.12 -7.61 -2.62
CA LYS A 86 -9.18 -8.37 -1.93
C LYS A 86 -9.41 -9.77 -2.50
N PRO A 87 -9.68 -9.95 -3.81
CA PRO A 87 -9.88 -11.30 -4.38
C PRO A 87 -8.61 -12.16 -4.26
N VAL A 88 -7.43 -11.56 -4.31
CA VAL A 88 -6.15 -12.28 -4.13
C VAL A 88 -6.03 -12.77 -2.68
N ASN A 89 -6.24 -11.90 -1.69
CA ASN A 89 -6.15 -12.28 -0.29
C ASN A 89 -7.21 -13.33 0.09
N ALA A 90 -8.43 -13.22 -0.45
CA ALA A 90 -9.47 -14.23 -0.28
C ALA A 90 -9.05 -15.59 -0.85
N ALA A 91 -8.45 -15.63 -2.05
CA ALA A 91 -7.92 -16.86 -2.64
C ALA A 91 -6.77 -17.47 -1.83
N LEU A 92 -5.99 -16.64 -1.13
CA LEU A 92 -4.93 -17.04 -0.21
C LEU A 92 -5.43 -17.28 1.23
N GLN A 93 -6.75 -17.38 1.45
CA GLN A 93 -7.37 -17.62 2.75
C GLN A 93 -6.97 -16.60 3.83
N GLY A 94 -6.78 -15.35 3.43
CA GLY A 94 -6.45 -14.26 4.35
C GLY A 94 -5.00 -14.23 4.80
N LEU A 95 -4.07 -14.85 4.06
CA LEU A 95 -2.64 -14.96 4.39
C LEU A 95 -1.73 -14.09 3.52
N LEU A 96 -2.27 -13.16 2.71
CA LEU A 96 -1.44 -12.33 1.82
C LEU A 96 -0.54 -11.38 2.62
N ILE A 97 0.77 -11.59 2.55
CA ILE A 97 1.77 -10.62 3.03
C ILE A 97 2.11 -9.69 1.86
N LEU A 98 1.94 -8.39 2.09
CA LEU A 98 2.20 -7.33 1.10
C LEU A 98 3.42 -6.51 1.50
N CYS A 99 4.47 -6.57 0.69
CA CYS A 99 5.66 -5.73 0.80
C CYS A 99 5.54 -4.54 -0.16
N MET A 100 5.44 -3.34 0.39
CA MET A 100 5.36 -2.08 -0.34
C MET A 100 6.73 -1.41 -0.37
N SER A 101 7.47 -1.63 -1.45
CA SER A 101 8.69 -0.90 -1.74
C SER A 101 8.39 0.35 -2.56
N SER A 102 7.85 1.34 -1.87
CA SER A 102 7.48 2.63 -2.45
C SER A 102 7.63 3.74 -1.43
N CYS A 103 7.82 4.97 -1.92
CA CYS A 103 7.67 6.17 -1.11
C CYS A 103 6.31 6.19 -0.43
N GLU A 104 6.31 6.44 0.89
CA GLU A 104 5.12 6.48 1.74
C GLU A 104 4.25 5.20 1.64
N GLY A 105 4.87 4.06 1.29
CA GLY A 105 4.19 2.78 1.09
C GLY A 105 3.46 2.28 2.34
N TYR A 106 3.87 2.71 3.54
CA TYR A 106 3.12 2.47 4.77
C TYR A 106 1.71 3.06 4.74
N SER A 107 1.46 4.11 3.94
CA SER A 107 0.11 4.68 3.79
C SER A 107 -0.91 3.70 3.20
N GLY A 108 -0.45 2.59 2.59
CA GLY A 108 -1.29 1.49 2.14
C GLY A 108 -2.10 0.83 3.28
N ILE A 109 -1.78 1.09 4.55
CA ILE A 109 -2.60 0.62 5.68
C ILE A 109 -4.06 1.10 5.61
N ARG A 110 -4.28 2.25 4.96
CA ARG A 110 -5.60 2.85 4.72
C ARG A 110 -6.53 1.95 3.92
N MET A 111 -6.00 0.99 3.16
CA MET A 111 -6.83 0.00 2.45
C MET A 111 -7.67 -0.87 3.40
N ALA A 112 -7.23 -1.04 4.66
CA ALA A 112 -7.96 -1.79 5.69
C ALA A 112 -8.83 -0.89 6.60
N MET A 113 -8.74 0.43 6.47
CA MET A 113 -9.46 1.41 7.30
C MET A 113 -10.85 1.68 6.73
N HIS A 114 -11.77 0.73 6.90
CA HIS A 114 -13.17 0.86 6.45
C HIS A 114 -14.14 0.23 7.46
N THR A 115 -15.38 0.73 7.44
CA THR A 115 -16.44 0.30 8.36
C THR A 115 -17.19 -0.94 7.88
N ASP A 116 -17.26 -1.16 6.57
CA ASP A 116 -17.98 -2.30 6.00
C ASP A 116 -17.37 -3.65 6.41
N GLU A 117 -18.18 -4.71 6.45
CA GLU A 117 -17.77 -6.08 6.75
C GLU A 117 -16.96 -6.75 5.62
N SER A 118 -16.50 -5.98 4.64
CA SER A 118 -15.85 -6.58 3.48
C SER A 118 -14.48 -7.17 3.80
N ASP A 119 -14.07 -8.13 2.97
CA ASP A 119 -12.80 -8.81 3.12
C ASP A 119 -11.62 -7.83 3.15
N LEU A 120 -10.64 -8.16 3.99
CA LEU A 120 -9.41 -7.38 4.10
C LEU A 120 -8.54 -7.60 2.85
N PRO A 121 -7.85 -6.55 2.36
CA PRO A 121 -7.03 -6.63 1.16
C PRO A 121 -5.71 -7.41 1.36
N TYR A 122 -5.27 -7.60 2.61
CA TYR A 122 -4.06 -8.33 2.96
C TYR A 122 -4.14 -8.85 4.40
N PHE A 123 -3.23 -9.74 4.78
CA PHE A 123 -2.99 -10.15 6.15
C PHE A 123 -2.11 -9.13 6.89
N ALA A 124 -0.93 -8.87 6.30
CA ALA A 124 0.06 -7.95 6.82
C ALA A 124 0.65 -7.09 5.69
N LEU A 125 0.90 -5.82 5.99
CA LEU A 125 1.59 -4.87 5.12
C LEU A 125 2.93 -4.49 5.75
N ILE A 126 3.98 -4.53 4.94
CA ILE A 126 5.30 -4.02 5.27
C ILE A 126 5.58 -2.84 4.35
N GLY A 127 5.88 -1.67 4.90
CA GLY A 127 6.08 -0.47 4.08
C GLY A 127 6.84 0.62 4.81
N CYS A 128 7.43 1.54 4.04
CA CYS A 128 8.14 2.69 4.60
C CYS A 128 7.18 3.87 4.83
N GLY A 129 7.25 4.50 6.01
CA GLY A 129 6.50 5.71 6.35
C GLY A 129 7.10 7.01 5.80
N SER A 130 8.23 6.92 5.09
CA SER A 130 8.93 8.05 4.47
C SER A 130 9.22 7.79 2.99
N LYS A 131 10.10 8.59 2.39
CA LYS A 131 10.57 8.42 1.01
C LYS A 131 11.95 7.77 1.02
N PRO A 132 12.06 6.43 1.13
CA PRO A 132 13.35 5.77 1.18
C PRO A 132 14.05 5.90 -0.18
N THR A 133 15.37 5.92 -0.14
CA THR A 133 16.21 5.77 -1.32
C THR A 133 16.17 4.33 -1.82
N TRP A 134 16.44 4.12 -3.11
CA TRP A 134 16.57 2.79 -3.70
C TRP A 134 17.62 1.90 -3.02
N GLY A 135 18.69 2.51 -2.49
CA GLY A 135 19.72 1.77 -1.75
C GLY A 135 19.19 1.25 -0.41
N GLU A 136 18.44 2.08 0.32
CA GLU A 136 17.81 1.67 1.58
C GLU A 136 16.80 0.56 1.35
N THR A 137 15.92 0.67 0.35
CA THR A 137 14.91 -0.37 0.07
C THR A 137 15.55 -1.68 -0.37
N ALA A 138 16.56 -1.65 -1.24
CA ALA A 138 17.28 -2.84 -1.68
C ALA A 138 17.96 -3.58 -0.51
N VAL A 139 18.66 -2.86 0.37
CA VAL A 139 19.30 -3.45 1.56
C VAL A 139 18.25 -3.98 2.54
N ALA A 140 17.19 -3.21 2.78
CA ALA A 140 16.12 -3.59 3.68
C ALA A 140 15.45 -4.90 3.21
N TYR A 141 14.92 -4.94 1.99
CA TYR A 141 14.18 -6.10 1.51
C TYR A 141 15.08 -7.32 1.27
N ALA A 142 16.32 -7.16 0.84
CA ALA A 142 17.28 -8.27 0.78
C ALA A 142 17.48 -8.90 2.18
N THR A 143 17.62 -8.06 3.22
CA THR A 143 17.73 -8.52 4.61
C THR A 143 16.44 -9.18 5.08
N PHE A 144 15.29 -8.58 4.81
CA PHE A 144 13.98 -9.13 5.17
C PHE A 144 13.82 -10.56 4.61
N TYR A 145 14.01 -10.75 3.31
CA TYR A 145 13.85 -12.06 2.68
C TYR A 145 14.89 -13.08 3.17
N HIS A 146 16.13 -12.65 3.45
CA HIS A 146 17.12 -13.52 4.07
C HIS A 146 16.66 -14.05 5.44
N GLN A 147 16.08 -13.19 6.28
CA GLN A 147 15.54 -13.63 7.58
C GLN A 147 14.34 -14.56 7.41
N MET A 148 13.42 -14.23 6.49
CA MET A 148 12.26 -15.08 6.19
C MET A 148 12.68 -16.48 5.72
N ALA A 149 13.71 -16.59 4.86
CA ALA A 149 14.23 -17.88 4.40
C ALA A 149 14.82 -18.75 5.53
N ARG A 150 15.27 -18.12 6.62
CA ARG A 150 15.79 -18.81 7.81
C ARG A 150 14.70 -19.23 8.79
N GLY A 151 13.42 -18.94 8.49
CA GLY A 151 12.29 -19.24 9.35
C GLY A 151 12.08 -18.25 10.49
N GLU A 152 12.64 -17.05 10.39
CA GLU A 152 12.47 -16.00 11.39
C GLU A 152 11.04 -15.43 11.37
N HIS A 153 10.59 -14.88 12.51
CA HIS A 153 9.29 -14.20 12.58
C HIS A 153 9.29 -12.90 11.76
N ILE A 154 8.16 -12.59 11.13
CA ILE A 154 8.01 -11.39 10.25
C ILE A 154 8.42 -10.10 10.99
N SER A 155 8.03 -9.97 12.26
CA SER A 155 8.38 -8.81 13.09
C SER A 155 9.89 -8.66 13.27
N GLU A 156 10.61 -9.77 13.48
CA GLU A 156 12.07 -9.78 13.62
C GLU A 156 12.76 -9.55 12.28
N ALA A 157 12.21 -10.05 11.17
CA ALA A 157 12.68 -9.75 9.83
C ALA A 157 12.56 -8.24 9.49
N VAL A 158 11.45 -7.61 9.88
CA VAL A 158 11.27 -6.15 9.75
C VAL A 158 12.19 -5.37 10.69
N ARG A 159 12.41 -5.85 11.92
CA ARG A 159 13.42 -5.21 12.79
C ARG A 159 14.82 -5.27 12.17
N ALA A 160 15.19 -6.42 11.59
CA ALA A 160 16.47 -6.58 10.91
C ALA A 160 16.61 -5.70 9.67
N MET A 161 15.54 -5.54 8.87
CA MET A 161 15.57 -4.67 7.68
C MET A 161 15.80 -3.20 8.06
N CYS A 162 15.21 -2.73 9.15
CA CYS A 162 15.45 -1.38 9.68
C CYS A 162 16.92 -1.18 10.06
N VAL A 163 17.48 -2.14 10.82
CA VAL A 163 18.88 -2.09 11.27
C VAL A 163 19.84 -2.09 10.08
N ALA A 164 19.64 -2.98 9.11
CA ALA A 164 20.54 -3.14 7.97
C ALA A 164 20.52 -1.93 7.02
N SER A 165 19.33 -1.37 6.77
CA SER A 165 19.19 -0.20 5.89
C SER A 165 19.57 1.12 6.56
N GLY A 166 19.64 1.15 7.90
CA GLY A 166 19.80 2.39 8.66
C GLY A 166 18.53 3.25 8.71
N ASN A 167 17.39 2.70 8.26
CA ASN A 167 16.11 3.40 8.19
C ASN A 167 15.08 2.72 9.11
N ASN A 168 14.74 3.38 10.22
CA ASN A 168 13.80 2.88 11.23
C ASN A 168 12.32 3.14 10.89
N LEU A 169 12.01 3.57 9.66
CA LEU A 169 10.66 3.92 9.22
C LEU A 169 10.01 2.83 8.36
N PHE A 170 10.56 1.61 8.36
CA PHE A 170 9.81 0.44 7.89
C PHE A 170 8.96 -0.12 9.03
N PHE A 171 7.68 -0.34 8.72
CA PHE A 171 6.70 -0.80 9.70
C PHE A 171 6.04 -2.08 9.20
N LEU A 172 5.64 -2.92 10.16
CA LEU A 172 4.76 -4.07 9.96
C LEU A 172 3.40 -3.71 10.54
N GLU A 173 2.35 -3.80 9.72
CA GLU A 173 0.99 -3.52 10.15
C GLU A 173 0.05 -4.64 9.71
N HIS A 174 -0.79 -5.11 10.63
CA HIS A 174 -1.80 -6.13 10.34
C HIS A 174 -3.12 -5.46 9.93
N ALA A 175 -3.75 -5.95 8.86
CA ALA A 175 -4.98 -5.36 8.35
C ALA A 175 -6.10 -5.31 9.40
N GLN A 176 -6.21 -6.36 10.22
CA GLN A 176 -7.19 -6.44 11.31
C GLN A 176 -6.96 -5.34 12.36
N GLU A 177 -5.70 -5.05 12.68
CA GLU A 177 -5.34 -4.04 13.68
C GLU A 177 -5.66 -2.63 13.16
N SER A 178 -5.25 -2.31 11.93
CA SER A 178 -5.63 -1.06 11.27
C SER A 178 -7.14 -0.86 11.19
N ARG A 179 -7.90 -1.91 10.87
CA ARG A 179 -9.37 -1.85 10.83
C ARG A 179 -9.97 -1.62 12.22
N ARG A 180 -9.49 -2.35 13.22
CA ARG A 180 -9.93 -2.22 14.62
C ARG A 180 -9.69 -0.81 15.14
N ALA A 181 -8.47 -0.29 14.99
CA ALA A 181 -8.11 1.06 15.40
C ALA A 181 -8.97 2.12 14.69
N TYR A 182 -9.27 1.93 13.40
CA TYR A 182 -10.17 2.81 12.66
C TYR A 182 -11.60 2.78 13.20
N LEU A 183 -12.16 1.60 13.46
CA LEU A 183 -13.51 1.46 14.04
C LEU A 183 -13.60 2.10 15.43
N GLU A 184 -12.60 1.89 16.28
CA GLU A 184 -12.51 2.51 17.60
C GLU A 184 -12.45 4.04 17.51
N TYR A 185 -11.62 4.57 16.60
CA TYR A 185 -11.56 6.01 16.34
C TYR A 185 -12.91 6.57 15.88
N MET A 186 -13.60 5.87 14.96
CA MET A 186 -14.91 6.29 14.48
C MET A 186 -15.99 6.27 15.58
N GLN A 187 -15.88 5.42 16.60
CA GLN A 187 -16.79 5.44 17.75
C GLN A 187 -16.58 6.66 18.66
N THR A 188 -15.37 7.23 18.67
CA THR A 188 -15.08 8.47 19.41
C THR A 188 -15.51 9.72 18.65
N PHE A 189 -15.89 9.59 17.37
CA PHE A 189 -16.26 10.72 16.53
C PHE A 189 -17.65 11.26 16.91
N ASP A 190 -17.69 12.47 17.47
CA ASP A 190 -18.93 13.20 17.73
C ASP A 190 -19.32 14.03 16.49
N ALA A 191 -20.26 13.50 15.71
CA ALA A 191 -20.77 14.17 14.52
C ALA A 191 -21.43 15.52 14.83
N ALA A 192 -22.06 15.68 15.99
CA ALA A 192 -22.70 16.93 16.39
C ALA A 192 -21.66 17.98 16.75
N GLN A 193 -20.60 17.59 17.46
CA GLN A 193 -19.47 18.49 17.73
C GLN A 193 -18.75 18.87 16.43
N ALA A 194 -18.54 17.92 15.51
CA ALA A 194 -17.94 18.20 14.21
C ALA A 194 -18.79 19.19 13.40
N GLN A 195 -20.11 18.99 13.34
CA GLN A 195 -21.03 19.90 12.68
C GLN A 195 -21.00 21.30 13.31
N SER A 196 -21.09 21.39 14.64
CA SER A 196 -21.02 22.66 15.36
C SER A 196 -19.69 23.38 15.10
N SER A 197 -18.58 22.64 15.05
CA SER A 197 -17.26 23.18 14.73
C SER A 197 -17.19 23.72 13.30
N MET A 198 -17.78 23.01 12.33
CA MET A 198 -17.88 23.46 10.93
C MET A 198 -18.76 24.70 10.79
N GLU A 199 -19.88 24.76 11.51
CA GLU A 199 -20.75 25.94 11.55
C GLU A 199 -20.04 27.15 12.16
N SER A 200 -19.23 26.95 13.21
CA SER A 200 -18.40 28.00 13.82
C SER A 200 -17.40 28.58 12.80
N ILE A 201 -16.69 27.72 12.07
CA ILE A 201 -15.74 28.15 11.03
C ILE A 201 -16.43 29.04 10.00
N VAL A 202 -17.61 28.64 9.53
CA VAL A 202 -18.39 29.46 8.59
C VAL A 202 -18.85 30.76 9.24
N SER A 203 -19.24 30.75 10.51
CA SER A 203 -19.69 31.96 11.22
C SER A 203 -18.54 32.96 11.51
N ASP A 204 -17.31 32.48 11.62
CA ASP A 204 -16.11 33.29 11.87
C ASP A 204 -15.56 33.94 10.59
N GLU A 205 -15.96 33.46 9.41
CA GLU A 205 -15.61 34.07 8.13
C GLU A 205 -16.21 35.49 7.97
N CYS A 206 -15.55 36.38 7.24
CA CYS A 206 -16.09 37.71 6.96
C CYS A 206 -17.35 37.61 6.06
N PRO A 207 -18.42 38.40 6.27
CA PRO A 207 -19.67 38.29 5.50
C PRO A 207 -19.49 38.29 3.97
N THR A 208 -18.65 39.19 3.43
CA THR A 208 -18.33 39.25 1.99
C THR A 208 -17.65 37.97 1.49
N ARG A 209 -16.76 37.38 2.30
CA ARG A 209 -16.05 36.14 1.98
C ARG A 209 -17.00 34.93 2.00
N ARG A 210 -17.95 34.90 2.94
CA ARG A 210 -18.98 33.84 3.01
C ARG A 210 -19.88 33.84 1.78
N ASP A 211 -20.31 35.01 1.32
CA ASP A 211 -21.20 35.14 0.17
C ASP A 211 -20.49 34.75 -1.14
N GLU A 212 -19.20 35.11 -1.29
CA GLU A 212 -18.35 34.63 -2.38
C GLU A 212 -18.22 33.09 -2.38
N LEU A 213 -17.95 32.48 -1.23
CA LEU A 213 -17.81 31.03 -1.08
C LEU A 213 -19.12 30.28 -1.40
N LYS A 214 -20.26 30.78 -0.93
CA LYS A 214 -21.59 30.20 -1.26
C LYS A 214 -21.87 30.28 -2.74
N GLY A 215 -21.62 31.42 -3.38
CA GLY A 215 -21.81 31.60 -4.81
C GLY A 215 -20.96 30.65 -5.67
N HIS A 216 -19.76 30.25 -5.21
CA HIS A 216 -18.93 29.26 -5.91
C HIS A 216 -19.37 27.82 -5.68
N SER A 217 -20.02 27.52 -4.55
CA SER A 217 -20.56 26.18 -4.26
C SER A 217 -21.78 25.84 -5.12
N GLU A 218 -22.67 26.81 -5.36
CA GLU A 218 -23.93 26.61 -6.10
C GLU A 218 -23.75 26.51 -7.63
N ILE A 219 -22.69 27.11 -8.18
CA ILE A 219 -22.38 27.04 -9.63
C ILE A 219 -21.83 25.65 -10.03
N SER A 220 -21.38 24.84 -9.08
CA SER A 220 -20.79 23.52 -9.36
C SER A 220 -21.79 22.37 -9.53
N THR A 221 -23.06 22.58 -9.19
CA THR A 221 -24.12 21.55 -9.26
C THR A 221 -24.91 21.51 -10.57
N ASP A 222 -24.63 22.38 -11.54
CA ASP A 222 -25.44 22.52 -12.76
C ASP A 222 -24.64 22.33 -14.06
N ARG A 223 -23.94 21.20 -14.19
CA ARG A 223 -23.49 20.67 -15.50
C ARG A 223 -23.67 19.16 -15.56
N GLY A 224 -24.81 18.73 -16.08
CA GLY A 224 -25.07 17.33 -16.40
C GLY A 224 -26.50 17.05 -16.86
N GLU A 225 -26.99 17.78 -17.88
CA GLU A 225 -27.93 17.24 -18.87
C GLU A 225 -27.18 17.01 -20.19
#